data_AF-A0A645HTC2-F1
#
_entry.id   AF-A0A645HTC2-F1
#
_cell.length_a   1.000
_cell.length_b   1.000
_cell.length_c   1.000
_cell.angle_alpha   90.00
_cell.angle_beta   90.00
_cell.angle_gamma   90.00
#
_symmetry.space_group_name_H-M   'P 1'
#
loop_
_entity.id
_entity.type
_entity.pdbx_description
1 polymer ?
#
loop_
_entity_poly.entity_id
_entity_poly.type
_entity_poly.pdbx_seq_one_letter_code
_entity_poly.pdbx_strand_id
1 'polypeptide(L)'
;MRNKKKTLYCYTEEERLAAIEELGPNPEITRFKGLGEISPDEFKNFIGKDMRLDRVSMRKEDLIKELLEFYMGKNTPDRQTFIIENLIVEEE
;
A
#
# COMPACT_ATOMS: atom_id res chain seq x y z
N MET A 1 -1.35 -10.17 10.59
CA MET A 1 -0.54 -10.99 11.51
C MET A 1 -1.41 -11.48 12.65
N ARG A 2 -1.31 -12.75 13.06
CA ARG A 2 -2.21 -13.30 14.09
C ARG A 2 -1.53 -14.32 14.99
N ASN A 3 -2.03 -14.42 16.22
CA ASN A 3 -1.79 -15.55 17.12
C ASN A 3 -3.15 -16.06 17.66
N LYS A 4 -3.13 -16.99 18.62
CA LYS A 4 -4.37 -17.56 19.19
C LYS A 4 -5.26 -16.55 19.93
N LYS A 5 -4.75 -15.35 20.25
CA LYS A 5 -5.43 -14.35 21.10
C LYS A 5 -5.72 -13.02 20.39
N LYS A 6 -4.87 -12.61 19.43
CA LYS A 6 -4.91 -11.30 18.78
C LYS A 6 -4.66 -11.42 17.27
N THR A 7 -5.29 -10.51 16.53
CA THR A 7 -5.04 -10.26 15.12
C THR A 7 -4.66 -8.79 14.96
N LEU A 8 -3.57 -8.52 14.27
CA LEU A 8 -3.03 -7.18 13.98
C LEU A 8 -2.88 -7.01 12.46
N TYR A 9 -3.30 -5.87 11.93
CA TYR A 9 -3.12 -5.50 10.53
C TYR A 9 -2.02 -4.45 10.41
N CYS A 10 -1.08 -4.70 9.49
CA CYS A 10 0.11 -3.88 9.28
C CYS A 10 0.09 -3.38 7.82
N TYR A 11 0.43 -2.12 7.63
CA TYR A 11 0.48 -1.40 6.36
C TYR A 11 1.89 -0.91 6.02
N THR A 12 2.77 -0.85 7.02
CA THR A 12 4.19 -0.54 6.84
C THR A 12 5.09 -1.63 7.42
N GLU A 13 6.36 -1.59 7.05
CA GLU A 13 7.35 -2.54 7.54
C GLU A 13 7.62 -2.36 9.04
N GLU A 14 7.59 -1.13 9.52
CA GLU A 14 7.75 -0.80 10.95
C GLU A 14 6.60 -1.40 11.77
N GLU A 15 5.35 -1.28 11.30
CA GLU A 15 4.18 -1.89 11.93
C GLU A 15 4.28 -3.42 11.93
N ARG A 16 4.85 -4.02 10.87
CA ARG A 16 5.09 -5.47 10.78
C ARG A 16 6.09 -5.92 11.84
N LEU A 17 7.22 -5.25 11.97
CA LEU A 17 8.26 -5.60 12.95
C LEU A 17 7.73 -5.45 14.39
N ALA A 18 7.03 -4.36 14.69
CA ALA A 18 6.41 -4.15 16.00
C ALA A 18 5.37 -5.24 16.33
N ALA A 19 4.55 -5.64 15.35
CA ALA A 19 3.57 -6.70 15.53
C ALA A 19 4.21 -8.09 15.75
N ILE A 20 5.36 -8.36 15.13
CA ILE A 20 6.15 -9.59 15.39
C ILE A 20 6.61 -9.62 16.85
N GLU A 21 7.12 -8.50 17.35
CA GLU A 21 7.58 -8.38 18.74
C GLU A 21 6.41 -8.54 19.74
N GLU A 22 5.25 -7.92 19.46
CA GLU A 22 4.07 -8.00 20.35
C GLU A 22 3.44 -9.40 20.38
N LEU A 23 3.30 -10.05 19.22
CA LEU A 23 2.57 -11.32 19.12
C LEU A 23 3.32 -12.51 19.71
N GLY A 24 4.61 -12.34 19.99
CA GLY A 24 5.48 -13.35 20.59
C GLY A 24 5.96 -14.40 19.58
N PRO A 25 6.36 -15.60 20.03
CA PRO A 25 6.98 -16.58 19.15
C PRO A 25 6.01 -17.14 18.11
N ASN A 26 6.46 -17.20 16.86
CA ASN A 26 5.78 -17.78 15.69
C ASN A 26 4.36 -17.22 15.40
N PRO A 27 4.22 -15.92 15.15
CA PRO A 27 2.96 -15.38 14.65
C PRO A 27 2.68 -15.91 13.24
N GLU A 28 1.41 -16.15 12.92
CA GLU A 28 0.99 -16.45 11.56
C GLU A 28 0.93 -15.13 10.77
N ILE A 29 1.69 -15.08 9.67
CA ILE A 29 1.84 -13.89 8.83
C ILE A 29 1.19 -14.17 7.48
N THR A 30 0.16 -13.39 7.16
CA THR A 30 -0.52 -13.43 5.86
C THR A 30 -0.31 -12.08 5.18
N ARG A 31 0.23 -12.11 3.95
CA ARG A 31 0.34 -10.92 3.09
C ARG A 31 -0.80 -10.95 2.09
N PHE A 32 -1.74 -10.03 2.21
CA PHE A 32 -2.81 -9.84 1.23
C PHE A 32 -2.23 -9.17 -0.03
N LYS A 33 -2.45 -9.76 -1.20
CA LYS A 33 -2.05 -9.17 -2.51
C LYS A 33 -3.20 -8.40 -3.14
N GLY A 34 -4.43 -8.70 -2.76
CA GLY A 34 -5.62 -7.94 -3.13
C GLY A 34 -6.72 -8.03 -2.08
N LEU A 35 -7.72 -7.15 -2.21
CA LEU A 35 -8.84 -7.07 -1.26
C LEU A 35 -9.74 -8.33 -1.28
N GLY A 36 -9.76 -9.07 -2.40
CA GLY A 36 -10.55 -10.30 -2.54
C GLY A 36 -10.03 -11.50 -1.75
N GLU A 37 -8.83 -11.40 -1.17
CA GLU A 37 -8.28 -12.43 -0.28
C GLU A 37 -8.79 -12.28 1.17
N ILE A 38 -9.47 -11.17 1.48
CA ILE A 38 -10.04 -10.90 2.81
C ILE A 38 -11.50 -11.39 2.81
N SER A 39 -11.88 -12.13 3.85
CA SER A 39 -13.27 -12.58 4.00
C SER A 39 -14.23 -11.40 4.17
N PRO A 40 -15.49 -11.48 3.70
CA PRO A 40 -16.43 -10.36 3.81
C PRO A 40 -16.67 -9.87 5.24
N ASP A 41 -16.76 -10.80 6.20
CA ASP A 41 -16.97 -10.48 7.62
C ASP A 41 -15.78 -9.72 8.23
N GLU A 42 -14.56 -10.05 7.79
CA GLU A 42 -13.34 -9.37 8.21
C GLU A 42 -13.19 -8.01 7.50
N PHE A 43 -13.48 -7.97 6.20
CA PHE A 43 -13.33 -6.77 5.37
C PHE A 43 -14.24 -5.62 5.85
N LYS A 44 -15.44 -5.94 6.33
CA LYS A 44 -16.37 -4.96 6.90
C LYS A 44 -15.74 -4.11 8.01
N ASN A 45 -14.81 -4.68 8.79
CA ASN A 45 -14.16 -3.95 9.89
C ASN A 45 -13.20 -2.87 9.40
N PHE A 46 -12.76 -2.92 8.14
CA PHE A 46 -11.92 -1.88 7.53
C PHE A 46 -12.74 -0.70 6.99
N ILE A 47 -14.06 -0.82 6.93
CA ILE A 47 -14.96 0.22 6.42
C ILE A 47 -15.71 0.81 7.61
N GLY A 48 -15.31 2.00 8.04
CA GLY A 48 -15.92 2.65 9.19
C GLY A 48 -15.30 4.01 9.49
N LYS A 49 -15.61 4.55 10.67
CA LYS A 49 -15.07 5.84 11.12
C LYS A 49 -13.56 5.80 11.36
N ASP A 50 -13.04 4.64 11.71
CA ASP A 50 -11.62 4.40 12.00
C ASP A 50 -10.85 3.88 10.78
N MET A 51 -11.46 3.93 9.59
CA MET A 51 -10.80 3.55 8.34
C MET A 51 -9.62 4.48 8.08
N ARG A 52 -8.50 3.90 7.62
CA ARG A 52 -7.33 4.65 7.19
C ARG A 52 -7.64 5.32 5.85
N LEU A 53 -7.67 6.65 5.86
CA LEU A 53 -8.00 7.47 4.69
C LEU A 53 -6.87 8.45 4.40
N ASP A 54 -6.37 8.44 3.17
CA ASP A 54 -5.48 9.47 2.67
C ASP A 54 -6.29 10.50 1.89
N ARG A 55 -6.36 11.71 2.43
CA ARG A 55 -7.07 12.81 1.79
C ARG A 55 -6.26 13.33 0.61
N VAL A 56 -6.78 13.14 -0.60
CA VAL A 56 -6.24 13.77 -1.79
C VAL A 56 -6.61 15.26 -1.77
N SER A 57 -5.60 16.13 -1.86
CA SER A 57 -5.77 17.58 -1.97
C SER A 57 -5.01 18.11 -3.18
N MET A 58 -5.58 19.06 -3.90
CA MET A 58 -4.96 19.68 -5.06
C MET A 58 -4.78 21.18 -4.83
N ARG A 59 -3.59 21.69 -5.13
CA ARG A 59 -3.27 23.13 -5.13
C ARG A 59 -3.40 23.66 -6.55
N LYS A 60 -3.68 24.95 -6.68
CA LYS A 60 -3.79 25.60 -8.01
C LYS A 60 -2.46 25.62 -8.76
N GLU A 61 -1.34 25.58 -8.04
CA GLU A 61 -0.01 25.52 -8.62
C GLU A 61 0.38 24.12 -9.11
N ASP A 62 -0.41 23.08 -8.77
CA ASP A 62 -0.12 21.72 -9.20
C ASP A 62 -0.39 21.62 -10.71
N LEU A 63 0.64 21.31 -11.49
CA LEU A 63 0.59 21.10 -12.94
C LEU A 63 -0.13 19.78 -13.29
N ILE A 64 -1.33 19.58 -12.76
CA ILE A 64 -2.08 18.32 -12.81
C ILE A 64 -2.31 17.86 -14.25
N LYS A 65 -2.58 18.80 -15.16
CA LYS A 65 -2.77 18.48 -16.57
C LYS A 65 -1.51 17.85 -17.17
N GLU A 66 -0.35 18.46 -16.92
CA GLU A 66 0.94 17.99 -17.43
C GLU A 66 1.35 16.67 -16.76
N LEU A 67 1.11 16.54 -15.45
CA LEU A 67 1.38 15.32 -14.70
C LEU A 67 0.53 14.14 -15.20
N LEU A 68 -0.76 14.36 -15.43
CA LEU A 68 -1.65 13.34 -16.00
C LEU A 68 -1.28 13.00 -17.44
N GLU A 69 -0.95 14.00 -18.27
CA GLU A 69 -0.51 13.77 -19.64
C GLU A 69 0.79 12.96 -19.68
N PHE A 70 1.73 13.25 -18.79
CA PHE A 70 2.96 12.49 -18.64
C PHE A 70 2.68 11.03 -18.24
N TYR A 71 2.01 10.78 -17.10
CA TYR A 71 1.84 9.42 -16.59
C TYR A 71 0.78 8.59 -17.34
N MET A 72 -0.32 9.21 -17.78
CA MET A 72 -1.50 8.52 -18.35
C MET A 72 -1.71 8.78 -19.84
N GLY A 73 -0.93 9.68 -20.45
CA GLY A 73 -1.04 10.00 -21.88
C GLY A 73 -0.41 8.95 -22.80
N LYS A 74 -0.09 9.38 -24.02
CA LYS A 74 0.53 8.52 -25.04
C LYS A 74 1.89 8.00 -24.57
N ASN A 75 2.34 6.89 -25.15
CA ASN A 75 3.67 6.39 -24.89
C ASN A 75 4.72 7.26 -25.59
N THR A 76 5.50 8.00 -24.80
CA THR A 76 6.56 8.89 -25.29
C THR A 76 7.95 8.35 -24.91
N PRO A 77 9.00 8.66 -25.71
CA PRO A 77 10.39 8.32 -25.36
C PRO A 77 10.83 8.90 -24.01
N ASP A 78 10.36 10.11 -23.68
CA ASP A 78 10.69 10.78 -22.41
C ASP A 78 10.15 9.99 -21.22
N ARG A 79 8.90 9.52 -21.31
CA ARG A 79 8.29 8.68 -20.27
C ARG A 79 9.03 7.35 -20.12
N GLN A 80 9.42 6.74 -21.23
CA GLN A 80 10.18 5.49 -21.20
C GLN A 80 11.54 5.68 -20.51
N THR A 81 12.28 6.74 -20.87
CA THR A 81 13.57 7.07 -20.28
C THR A 81 13.44 7.32 -18.79
N PHE A 82 12.43 8.11 -18.39
CA PHE A 82 12.11 8.37 -16.99
C PHE A 82 11.84 7.09 -16.19
N ILE A 83 11.05 6.15 -16.73
CA ILE A 83 10.78 4.87 -16.06
C ILE A 83 12.05 4.06 -15.91
N ILE A 84 12.89 3.96 -16.94
CA ILE A 84 14.15 3.20 -16.88
C ILE A 84 15.10 3.77 -15.81
N GLU A 85 15.24 5.09 -15.76
CA GLU A 85 16.11 5.76 -14.79
C GLU A 85 15.64 5.60 -13.33
N ASN A 86 14.33 5.45 -13.12
CA ASN A 86 13.72 5.31 -11.79
C ASN A 86 13.31 3.88 -11.45
N LEU A 87 13.61 2.90 -12.32
CA LEU A 87 13.28 1.50 -12.08
C LEU A 87 14.18 0.98 -10.97
N ILE A 88 13.60 0.75 -9.79
CA ILE A 88 14.27 0.07 -8.69
C ILE A 88 14.23 -1.43 -9.00
N VAL A 89 15.41 -2.03 -9.18
CA VAL A 89 15.57 -3.47 -9.32
C VAL A 89 15.80 -4.02 -7.91
N GLU A 90 14.92 -4.90 -7.44
CA GLU A 90 15.17 -5.65 -6.20
C GLU A 90 16.37 -6.59 -6.43
N GLU A 91 17.40 -6.53 -5.58
CA GLU A 91 18.46 -7.55 -5.56
C GLU A 91 17.88 -8.84 -4.96
N GLU A 92 18.02 -9.97 -5.67
CA GLU A 92 17.56 -11.31 -5.23
C GLU A 92 18.21 -11.79 -3.93
#